data_AF-A0A0L7LJA6-F1
#
_entry.id   AF-A0A0L7LJA6-F1
#
_cell.length_a   1.000
_cell.length_b   1.000
_cell.length_c   1.000
_cell.angle_alpha   90.00
_cell.angle_beta   90.00
_cell.angle_gamma   90.00
#
_symmetry.space_group_name_H-M   'P 1'
#
loop_
_entity.id
_entity.type
_entity.pdbx_description
1 polymer ?
#
loop_
_entity_poly.entity_id
_entity_poly.type
_entity_poly.pdbx_seq_one_letter_code
_entity_poly.pdbx_strand_id
1 'polypeptide(L)'
;MLQLERAQRAVLKVATFRPYRFPTVDLYSDCEVLTVRKLFVYNIILSQHKKVDVRDNLSTGRRRKDRIIAKPTVKTVFAKRQQTFLGPLLYNKANKAIKGLVNVNQMECKKALTGWLLALNYEETEKLLKVIQ
;
A
#
# COMPACT_ATOMS: atom_id res chain seq x y z
N MET A 1 1.83 5.08 14.87
CA MET A 1 1.65 5.69 13.54
C MET A 1 1.66 7.22 13.60
N LEU A 2 0.88 7.86 14.50
CA LEU A 2 0.81 9.32 14.61
C LEU A 2 2.17 10.02 14.87
N GLN A 3 3.04 9.43 15.71
CA GLN A 3 4.38 9.96 15.96
C GLN A 3 5.25 9.97 14.69
N LEU A 4 5.25 8.88 13.91
CA LEU A 4 5.96 8.81 12.63
C LEU A 4 5.43 9.84 11.64
N GLU A 5 4.12 10.07 11.60
CA GLU A 5 3.55 11.11 10.72
C GLU A 5 3.96 12.51 11.14
N ARG A 6 4.01 12.79 12.44
CA ARG A 6 4.53 14.07 12.96
C ARG A 6 6.00 14.25 12.61
N ALA A 7 6.81 13.20 12.80
CA ALA A 7 8.23 13.20 12.46
C ALA A 7 8.45 13.44 10.96
N GLN A 8 7.74 12.70 10.09
CA GLN A 8 7.83 12.89 8.63
C GLN A 8 7.51 14.33 8.24
N ARG A 9 6.42 14.92 8.77
CA ARG A 9 6.07 16.32 8.49
C ARG A 9 7.13 17.31 8.97
N ALA A 10 7.70 17.09 10.15
CA ALA A 10 8.74 17.97 10.68
C ALA A 10 9.97 17.96 9.76
N VAL A 11 10.42 16.77 9.34
CA VAL A 11 11.55 16.62 8.41
C VAL A 11 11.25 17.32 7.08
N LEU A 12 10.08 17.09 6.49
CA LEU A 12 9.71 17.72 5.21
C LEU A 12 9.65 19.25 5.33
N LYS A 13 9.09 19.79 6.41
CA LYS A 13 9.04 21.25 6.64
C LYS A 13 10.43 21.86 6.74
N VAL A 14 11.33 21.22 7.49
CA VAL A 14 12.71 21.69 7.61
C VAL A 14 13.42 21.61 6.26
N ALA A 15 13.29 20.51 5.54
CA ALA A 15 13.92 20.31 4.23
C ALA A 15 13.42 21.29 3.15
N THR A 16 12.18 21.74 3.26
CA THR A 16 11.55 22.66 2.30
C THR A 16 11.41 24.10 2.85
N PHE A 17 12.04 24.39 3.98
CA PHE A 17 11.99 25.70 4.65
C PHE A 17 10.57 26.24 4.88
N ARG A 18 9.61 25.34 5.14
CA ARG A 18 8.21 25.70 5.40
C ARG A 18 7.99 26.04 6.88
N PRO A 19 7.08 26.98 7.20
CA PRO A 19 6.81 27.36 8.58
C PRO A 19 6.22 26.21 9.41
N TYR A 20 6.36 26.30 10.73
CA TYR A 20 5.88 25.26 11.66
C TYR A 20 4.40 24.90 11.44
N ARG A 21 3.53 25.90 11.16
CA ARG A 21 2.09 25.71 10.92
C ARG A 21 1.70 25.48 9.47
N PHE A 22 2.66 25.23 8.57
CA PHE A 22 2.37 24.97 7.16
C PHE A 22 1.37 23.79 7.01
N PRO A 23 0.33 23.93 6.16
CA PRO A 23 -0.71 22.90 6.00
C PRO A 23 -0.12 21.57 5.57
N THR A 24 -0.68 20.49 6.11
CA THR A 24 -0.16 19.14 5.87
C THR A 24 -0.45 18.66 4.45
N VAL A 25 -1.64 18.95 3.93
CA VAL A 25 -2.05 18.54 2.58
C VAL A 25 -1.12 19.16 1.55
N ASP A 26 -0.92 20.47 1.64
CA ASP A 26 -0.03 21.24 0.77
C ASP A 26 1.41 20.74 0.88
N LEU A 27 1.91 20.47 2.10
CA LEU A 27 3.27 19.94 2.31
C LEU A 27 3.53 18.65 1.54
N TYR A 28 2.58 17.70 1.59
CA TYR A 28 2.73 16.42 0.91
C TYR A 28 2.51 16.54 -0.61
N SER A 29 1.65 17.47 -1.04
CA SER A 29 1.46 17.78 -2.46
C SER A 29 2.72 18.36 -3.07
N ASP A 30 3.32 19.37 -2.42
CA ASP A 30 4.54 20.04 -2.88
C ASP A 30 5.74 19.09 -2.97
N CYS A 31 5.85 18.15 -2.04
CA CYS A 31 6.98 17.22 -1.98
C CYS A 31 6.81 15.98 -2.86
N GLU A 32 5.60 15.71 -3.37
CA GLU A 32 5.26 14.49 -4.12
C GLU A 32 5.69 13.18 -3.43
N VAL A 33 5.62 13.14 -2.10
CA VAL A 33 6.03 11.97 -1.29
C VAL A 33 4.86 11.21 -0.70
N LEU A 34 5.05 9.90 -0.52
CA LEU A 34 4.09 9.04 0.17
C LEU A 34 4.06 9.37 1.68
N THR A 35 2.85 9.54 2.22
CA THR A 35 2.63 9.62 3.67
C THR A 35 3.00 8.31 4.37
N VAL A 36 3.25 8.34 5.68
CA VAL A 36 3.56 7.12 6.47
C VAL A 36 2.55 5.98 6.25
N ARG A 37 1.25 6.28 6.17
CA ARG A 37 0.21 5.29 5.88
C ARG A 37 0.37 4.68 4.49
N LYS A 38 0.60 5.51 3.47
CA LYS A 38 0.85 5.05 2.10
C LYS A 38 2.14 4.21 2.04
N LEU A 39 3.20 4.62 2.75
CA LEU A 39 4.45 3.85 2.89
C LEU A 39 4.25 2.50 3.56
N PHE A 40 3.39 2.43 4.58
CA PHE A 40 3.04 1.17 5.23
C PHE A 40 2.36 0.21 4.23
N VAL A 41 1.38 0.69 3.47
CA VAL A 41 0.72 -0.08 2.41
C VAL A 41 1.72 -0.51 1.33
N TYR A 42 2.54 0.41 0.85
CA TYR A 42 3.60 0.18 -0.14
C TYR A 42 4.53 -0.95 0.28
N ASN A 43 5.07 -0.90 1.49
CA ASN A 43 6.01 -1.90 2.00
C ASN A 43 5.36 -3.28 2.15
N ILE A 44 4.11 -3.35 2.60
CA ILE A 44 3.38 -4.63 2.69
C ILE A 44 3.19 -5.25 1.30
N ILE A 45 2.72 -4.46 0.33
CA ILE A 45 2.47 -4.95 -1.03
C ILE A 45 3.79 -5.39 -1.68
N LEU A 46 4.86 -4.61 -1.57
CA LEU A 46 6.16 -5.00 -2.12
C LEU A 46 6.73 -6.27 -1.47
N SER A 47 6.60 -6.39 -0.15
CA SER A 47 7.03 -7.60 0.55
C SER A 47 6.20 -8.82 0.11
N GLN A 48 4.91 -8.63 -0.15
CA GLN A 48 4.05 -9.67 -0.69
C GLN A 48 4.45 -10.02 -2.13
N HIS A 49 4.69 -9.03 -3.00
CA HIS A 49 5.04 -9.21 -4.41
C HIS A 49 6.25 -10.11 -4.60
N LYS A 50 7.30 -9.96 -3.77
CA LYS A 50 8.48 -10.83 -3.77
C LYS A 50 8.18 -12.31 -3.53
N LYS A 51 7.08 -12.61 -2.84
CA LYS A 51 6.64 -13.98 -2.50
C LYS A 51 5.63 -14.53 -3.50
N VAL A 52 5.16 -13.71 -4.44
CA VAL A 52 4.20 -14.12 -5.45
C VAL A 52 4.96 -14.89 -6.52
N ASP A 53 4.76 -16.20 -6.57
CA ASP A 53 5.22 -16.97 -7.72
C ASP A 53 4.24 -16.76 -8.89
N VAL A 54 4.71 -16.12 -9.95
CA VAL A 54 3.93 -15.85 -11.16
C VAL A 54 3.52 -17.17 -11.82
N ARG A 55 4.34 -18.22 -11.74
CA ARG A 55 4.10 -19.53 -12.36
C ARG A 55 2.97 -20.29 -11.67
N ASP A 56 2.90 -20.24 -10.34
CA ASP A 56 1.80 -20.85 -9.55
C ASP A 56 0.46 -20.11 -9.72
N ASN A 57 0.48 -18.82 -10.07
CA ASN A 57 -0.74 -18.04 -10.28
C ASN A 57 -1.30 -18.14 -11.70
N LEU A 58 -0.47 -18.61 -12.65
CA LEU A 58 -0.86 -18.97 -14.00
C LEU A 58 -1.37 -20.42 -14.09
N SER A 59 -1.37 -21.18 -12.98
CA SER A 59 -1.84 -22.56 -13.01
C SER A 59 -3.31 -22.64 -13.44
N THR A 60 -3.51 -23.35 -14.54
CA THR A 60 -4.77 -23.50 -15.27
C THR A 60 -5.74 -24.27 -14.38
N GLY A 61 -6.69 -23.57 -13.75
CA GLY A 61 -7.71 -24.24 -12.92
C GLY A 61 -8.38 -23.39 -11.84
N ARG A 62 -7.90 -22.16 -11.57
CA ARG A 62 -8.58 -21.31 -10.57
C ARG A 62 -9.92 -20.78 -11.08
N ARG A 63 -10.99 -21.15 -10.37
CA ARG A 63 -12.37 -20.66 -10.61
C ARG A 63 -12.52 -19.14 -10.46
N ARG A 64 -11.68 -18.50 -9.62
CA ARG A 64 -11.66 -17.05 -9.39
C ARG A 64 -10.32 -16.46 -9.80
N LYS A 65 -10.31 -15.78 -10.95
CA LYS A 65 -9.13 -15.12 -11.54
C LYS A 65 -8.86 -13.72 -10.94
N ASP A 66 -9.82 -13.18 -10.20
CA ASP A 66 -9.72 -11.86 -9.52
C ASP A 66 -8.83 -11.91 -8.26
N ARG A 67 -8.65 -13.08 -7.66
CA ARG A 67 -7.82 -13.28 -6.46
C ARG A 67 -6.55 -14.03 -6.79
N ILE A 68 -5.46 -13.28 -6.86
CA ILE A 68 -4.13 -13.84 -7.14
C ILE A 68 -3.62 -14.58 -5.94
N ILE A 69 -3.83 -14.05 -4.74
CA ILE A 69 -3.32 -14.67 -3.51
C ILE A 69 -4.50 -15.04 -2.64
N ALA A 70 -4.51 -16.30 -2.17
CA ALA A 70 -5.46 -16.73 -1.16
C ALA A 70 -5.24 -15.92 0.12
N LYS A 71 -6.30 -15.23 0.57
CA LYS A 71 -6.28 -14.48 1.81
C LYS A 71 -6.61 -15.42 2.98
N PRO A 72 -5.81 -15.46 4.06
CA PRO A 72 -6.14 -16.23 5.25
C PRO A 72 -7.46 -15.78 5.91
N THR A 73 -8.22 -16.74 6.42
CA THR A 73 -9.40 -16.48 7.25
C THR A 73 -8.99 -16.39 8.71
N VAL A 74 -9.23 -15.24 9.35
CA VAL A 74 -8.86 -15.02 10.76
C VAL A 74 -10.02 -14.37 11.51
N LYS A 75 -10.23 -14.80 12.76
CA LYS A 75 -11.33 -14.33 13.62
C LYS A 75 -10.97 -13.08 14.42
N THR A 76 -9.72 -12.97 14.88
CA THR A 76 -9.32 -11.91 15.81
C THR A 76 -8.89 -10.63 15.10
N VAL A 77 -9.20 -9.48 15.71
CA VAL A 77 -8.73 -8.16 15.23
C VAL A 77 -7.20 -8.10 15.21
N PHE A 78 -6.54 -8.71 16.19
CA PHE A 78 -5.09 -8.81 16.23
C PHE A 78 -4.53 -9.49 14.98
N ALA A 79 -5.05 -10.66 14.61
CA ALA A 79 -4.61 -11.39 13.42
C ALA A 79 -4.90 -10.62 12.13
N LYS A 80 -6.03 -9.87 12.06
CA LYS A 80 -6.36 -9.00 10.92
C LYS A 80 -5.34 -7.86 10.71
N ARG A 81 -4.53 -7.52 11.72
CA ARG A 81 -3.47 -6.49 11.64
C ARG A 81 -2.12 -7.06 11.22
N GLN A 82 -1.96 -8.38 11.18
CA GLN A 82 -0.69 -9.02 10.85
C GLN A 82 -0.43 -9.04 9.34
N GLN A 83 0.85 -8.99 8.96
CA GLN A 83 1.25 -8.96 7.56
C GLN A 83 0.77 -10.20 6.78
N THR A 84 0.73 -11.37 7.42
CA THR A 84 0.22 -12.62 6.81
C THR A 84 -1.21 -12.48 6.31
N PHE A 85 -2.04 -11.66 6.97
CA PHE A 85 -3.39 -11.36 6.54
C PHE A 85 -3.45 -10.14 5.61
N LEU A 86 -2.76 -9.05 5.96
CA LEU A 86 -2.81 -7.79 5.21
C LEU A 86 -2.11 -7.87 3.84
N GLY A 87 -1.03 -8.64 3.72
CA GLY A 87 -0.27 -8.83 2.48
C GLY A 87 -1.15 -9.29 1.32
N PRO A 88 -1.76 -10.48 1.41
CA PRO A 88 -2.68 -10.97 0.38
C PRO A 88 -3.87 -10.04 0.13
N LEU A 89 -4.42 -9.42 1.19
CA LEU A 89 -5.55 -8.51 1.07
C LEU A 89 -5.19 -7.26 0.26
N LEU A 90 -4.13 -6.55 0.64
CA LEU A 90 -3.70 -5.31 0.00
C LEU A 90 -3.16 -5.59 -1.40
N TYR A 91 -2.46 -6.70 -1.60
CA TYR A 91 -1.95 -7.08 -2.92
C TYR A 91 -3.06 -7.33 -3.93
N ASN A 92 -4.12 -8.07 -3.55
CA ASN A 92 -5.28 -8.29 -4.43
C ASN A 92 -6.01 -6.97 -4.73
N LYS A 93 -6.14 -6.06 -3.75
CA LYS A 93 -6.69 -4.70 -3.98
C LYS A 93 -5.83 -3.93 -4.99
N ALA A 94 -4.51 -3.95 -4.82
CA ALA A 94 -3.56 -3.25 -5.68
C ALA A 94 -3.60 -3.80 -7.11
N ASN A 95 -3.63 -5.12 -7.31
CA ASN A 95 -3.74 -5.69 -8.65
C ASN A 95 -5.08 -5.38 -9.34
N LYS A 96 -6.16 -5.20 -8.57
CA LYS A 96 -7.44 -4.75 -9.14
C LYS A 96 -7.34 -3.31 -9.66
N ALA A 97 -6.61 -2.45 -8.95
CA ALA A 97 -6.40 -1.06 -9.34
C ALA A 97 -5.35 -0.90 -10.46
N ILE A 98 -4.24 -1.64 -10.35
CA ILE A 98 -3.11 -1.64 -11.28
C ILE A 98 -3.22 -2.91 -12.13
N LYS A 99 -3.78 -2.79 -13.33
CA LYS A 99 -3.94 -3.92 -14.26
C LYS A 99 -2.57 -4.54 -14.55
N GLY A 100 -2.43 -5.84 -14.27
CA GLY A 100 -1.22 -6.61 -14.60
C GLY A 100 -0.08 -6.54 -13.55
N LEU A 101 -0.34 -6.08 -12.32
CA LEU A 101 0.67 -5.97 -11.26
C LEU A 101 1.42 -7.30 -10.96
N VAL A 102 0.82 -8.45 -11.26
CA VAL A 102 1.47 -9.76 -11.06
C VAL A 102 2.59 -10.03 -12.04
N ASN A 103 2.45 -9.54 -13.27
CA ASN A 103 3.34 -9.91 -14.36
C ASN A 103 4.54 -8.96 -14.48
N VAL A 104 4.53 -7.86 -13.72
CA VAL A 104 5.61 -6.87 -13.73
C VAL A 104 6.73 -7.31 -12.80
N ASN A 105 7.94 -6.86 -13.09
CA ASN A 105 9.08 -7.10 -12.22
C ASN A 105 9.04 -6.21 -10.96
N GLN A 106 9.95 -6.45 -10.02
CA GLN A 106 10.01 -5.70 -8.75
C GLN A 106 10.17 -4.18 -8.95
N MET A 107 10.90 -3.74 -9.98
CA MET A 107 11.16 -2.32 -10.23
C MET A 107 9.92 -1.62 -10.79
N GLU A 108 9.29 -2.24 -11.78
CA GLU A 108 8.03 -1.79 -12.37
C GLU A 108 6.91 -1.77 -11.33
N CYS A 109 6.85 -2.79 -10.46
CA CYS A 109 5.94 -2.85 -9.33
C CYS A 109 6.13 -1.66 -8.38
N LYS A 110 7.38 -1.31 -8.02
CA LYS A 110 7.67 -0.11 -7.22
C LYS A 110 7.15 1.15 -7.90
N LYS A 111 7.44 1.35 -9.19
CA LYS A 111 7.03 2.53 -9.95
C LYS A 111 5.50 2.65 -10.02
N ALA A 112 4.82 1.56 -10.38
CA ALA A 112 3.37 1.51 -10.50
C ALA A 112 2.68 1.75 -9.15
N LEU A 113 3.19 1.14 -8.07
CA LEU A 113 2.65 1.33 -6.72
C LEU A 113 2.84 2.75 -6.21
N THR A 114 4.00 3.37 -6.44
CA THR A 114 4.24 4.76 -6.03
C THR A 114 3.26 5.69 -6.74
N GLY A 115 3.10 5.56 -8.06
CA GLY A 115 2.16 6.37 -8.83
C GLY A 115 0.70 6.19 -8.36
N TRP A 116 0.27 4.94 -8.18
CA TRP A 116 -1.06 4.64 -7.67
C TRP A 116 -1.30 5.22 -6.27
N LEU A 117 -0.37 5.01 -5.34
CA LEU A 117 -0.53 5.48 -3.96
C LEU A 117 -0.44 7.00 -3.85
N LEU A 118 0.36 7.67 -4.68
CA LEU A 118 0.39 9.15 -4.72
C LEU A 118 -0.98 9.70 -5.11
N ALA A 119 -1.63 9.12 -6.11
CA ALA A 119 -2.95 9.55 -6.59
C ALA A 119 -4.08 9.38 -5.56
N LEU A 120 -3.93 8.51 -4.55
CA LEU A 120 -4.97 8.29 -3.55
C LEU A 120 -5.11 9.46 -2.58
N ASN A 121 -6.34 9.85 -2.28
CA ASN A 121 -6.61 10.79 -1.20
C ASN A 121 -6.54 10.13 0.19
N TYR A 122 -6.75 10.93 1.24
CA TYR A 122 -6.71 10.44 2.63
C TYR A 122 -7.77 9.37 2.91
N GLU A 123 -9.01 9.59 2.48
CA GLU A 123 -10.11 8.67 2.73
C GLU A 123 -9.94 7.33 2.02
N GLU A 124 -9.46 7.36 0.78
CA GLU A 124 -9.15 6.17 -0.01
C GLU A 124 -8.03 5.36 0.63
N THR A 125 -7.00 6.04 1.13
CA THR A 125 -5.91 5.40 1.88
C THR A 125 -6.44 4.73 3.15
N GLU A 126 -7.35 5.37 3.88
CA GLU A 126 -8.02 4.77 5.05
C GLU A 126 -8.91 3.59 4.67
N LYS A 127 -9.66 3.66 3.55
CA LYS A 127 -10.45 2.54 3.03
C LYS A 127 -9.59 1.32 2.65
N LEU A 128 -8.33 1.52 2.25
CA LEU A 128 -7.41 0.41 2.02
C LEU A 128 -7.11 -0.36 3.32
N LEU A 129 -6.89 0.37 4.41
CA LEU A 129 -6.52 -0.16 5.72
C LEU A 129 -7.71 -0.67 6.54
N LYS A 130 -8.93 -0.18 6.27
CA LYS A 130 -10.15 -0.72 6.86
C LYS A 130 -10.35 -2.18 6.40
N VAL A 131 -10.03 -3.10 7.30
CA VAL A 131 -10.44 -4.50 7.18
C VAL A 131 -11.86 -4.57 7.67
N ILE A 132 -12.81 -4.83 6.76
CA ILE A 132 -14.25 -4.99 7.07
C ILE A 132 -14.41 -5.77 8.39
N GLN A 133 -15.01 -5.10 9.37
CA GLN A 133 -15.52 -5.72 10.59
C GLN A 133 -16.90 -6.27 10.27
#